data_AF-A0A3B8I9H1-F1
#
_entry.id   AF-A0A3B8I9H1-F1
#
_cell.length_a   1.000
_cell.length_b   1.000
_cell.length_c   1.000
_cell.angle_alpha   90.00
_cell.angle_beta   90.00
_cell.angle_gamma   90.00
#
_symmetry.space_group_name_H-M   'P 1'
#
loop_
_entity.id
_entity.type
_entity.pdbx_description
1 polymer ?
#
loop_
_entity_poly.entity_id
_entity_poly.type
_entity_poly.pdbx_seq_one_letter_code
_entity_poly.pdbx_strand_id
1 'polypeptide(L)'
;MSDLKAHIALFPGRTARQGQLPALHPEYFQVEERTLPEQLARMAHVAQSFRFYNLKDQPQGSWAEYLLADPVFLAAVISQTDTQADWPRAKALFEAALRAKPGQSDDYWQHFFELGWQQVEQLNHWYTQTEKLIHASPLSHYLKQLIKTTAGPAWQRLYDDYSLLTSTWPSFHNALKSRIQLPALWAFSNMDGESEENPLVSDTWWSNLLLHMKALLELRQQVIEQAGKYLDEALRHSDMSPQTGLILSFLGLMEYPKALLNQATHKHLEYYYRQVLGMRPEPPTAGRTWLTFTLPPDGLPLELPAGTRFDAGTLDGEGSPRYAASGAPATLTAAR
;
A
#
# COMPACT_ATOMS: atom_id res chain seq x y z
N MET A 1 -11.28 -24.34 2.26
CA MET A 1 -12.64 -24.84 2.54
C MET A 1 -13.62 -23.87 1.93
N SER A 2 -14.13 -24.24 0.76
CA SER A 2 -15.10 -23.52 -0.06
C SER A 2 -16.50 -23.85 0.42
N ASP A 3 -17.12 -22.94 1.19
CA ASP A 3 -18.57 -22.77 1.27
C ASP A 3 -18.93 -21.73 2.32
N LEU A 4 -18.95 -20.45 1.91
CA LEU A 4 -19.68 -19.40 2.65
C LEU A 4 -19.82 -18.11 1.82
N LYS A 5 -20.20 -18.24 0.54
CA LYS A 5 -20.56 -17.09 -0.31
C LYS A 5 -21.99 -17.21 -0.84
N ALA A 6 -22.94 -17.46 0.05
CA ALA A 6 -24.34 -17.10 -0.20
C ALA A 6 -24.59 -15.69 0.35
N HIS A 7 -23.96 -14.68 -0.25
CA HIS A 7 -24.31 -13.29 0.05
C HIS A 7 -25.69 -13.03 -0.55
N ILE A 8 -26.70 -12.97 0.30
CA ILE A 8 -28.01 -12.43 -0.06
C ILE A 8 -27.78 -10.96 -0.41
N ALA A 9 -27.72 -10.67 -1.70
CA ALA A 9 -27.74 -9.34 -2.26
C ALA A 9 -28.92 -8.55 -1.66
N LEU A 10 -28.63 -7.64 -0.73
CA LEU A 10 -29.55 -6.60 -0.26
C LEU A 10 -29.68 -5.54 -1.36
N PHE A 11 -30.16 -5.90 -2.55
CA PHE A 11 -30.31 -4.95 -3.63
C PHE A 11 -31.73 -4.98 -4.20
N PRO A 12 -32.37 -3.81 -4.36
CA PRO A 12 -33.65 -3.72 -5.05
C PRO A 12 -33.44 -4.18 -6.50
N GLY A 13 -34.25 -5.13 -6.94
CA GLY A 13 -34.23 -5.59 -8.32
C GLY A 13 -34.66 -4.48 -9.27
N ARG A 14 -33.75 -4.06 -10.14
CA ARG A 14 -33.86 -3.96 -11.62
C ARG A 14 -32.87 -2.93 -12.13
N THR A 15 -31.93 -3.38 -12.97
CA THR A 15 -31.13 -2.55 -13.87
C THR A 15 -30.46 -1.32 -13.24
N ALA A 16 -29.52 -1.52 -12.32
CA ALA A 16 -28.65 -0.44 -11.83
C ALA A 16 -27.23 -0.94 -11.52
N ARG A 17 -26.57 -1.59 -12.50
CA ARG A 17 -25.10 -1.68 -12.48
C ARG A 17 -24.43 -0.36 -12.90
N GLN A 18 -25.19 0.57 -13.48
CA GLN A 18 -24.75 1.93 -13.79
C GLN A 18 -25.41 2.90 -12.81
N GLY A 19 -24.66 3.41 -11.83
CA GLY A 19 -25.10 4.53 -10.98
C GLY A 19 -25.22 4.28 -9.47
N GLN A 20 -24.72 3.15 -8.94
CA GLN A 20 -24.57 3.06 -7.48
C GLN A 20 -23.43 3.98 -7.01
N LEU A 21 -23.73 4.84 -6.04
CA LEU A 21 -22.70 5.61 -5.34
C LEU A 21 -21.71 4.62 -4.69
N PRO A 22 -20.39 4.75 -4.93
CA PRO A 22 -19.40 3.86 -4.32
C PRO A 22 -19.56 3.71 -2.81
N ALA A 23 -19.98 4.79 -2.13
CA ALA A 23 -20.25 4.84 -0.70
C ALA A 23 -21.31 3.85 -0.17
N LEU A 24 -22.15 3.29 -1.06
CA LEU A 24 -23.20 2.33 -0.69
C LEU A 24 -22.77 0.87 -0.90
N HIS A 25 -21.53 0.63 -1.35
CA HIS A 25 -20.99 -0.71 -1.46
C HIS A 25 -20.55 -1.21 -0.07
N PRO A 26 -20.89 -2.44 0.35
CA PRO A 26 -20.47 -2.97 1.65
C PRO A 26 -18.96 -3.02 1.87
N GLU A 27 -18.19 -3.10 0.79
CA GLU A 27 -16.72 -3.11 0.80
C GLU A 27 -16.11 -1.71 0.58
N TYR A 28 -16.93 -0.65 0.54
CA TYR A 28 -16.46 0.72 0.31
C TYR A 28 -15.47 1.20 1.39
N PHE A 29 -15.68 0.75 2.62
CA PHE A 29 -14.88 1.13 3.77
C PHE A 29 -14.64 -0.11 4.63
N GLN A 30 -13.37 -0.40 4.90
CA GLN A 30 -12.97 -1.40 5.87
C GLN A 30 -12.42 -0.69 7.11
N VAL A 31 -12.84 -1.15 8.29
CA VAL A 31 -12.40 -0.58 9.56
C VAL A 31 -10.91 -0.85 9.79
N GLU A 32 -10.44 -2.00 9.33
CA GLU A 32 -9.05 -2.44 9.44
C GLU A 32 -8.53 -2.92 8.08
N GLU A 33 -7.75 -2.06 7.41
CA GLU A 33 -7.24 -2.27 6.04
C GLU A 33 -5.77 -2.69 6.01
N ARG A 34 -5.06 -2.66 7.14
CA ARG A 34 -3.60 -2.81 7.13
C ARG A 34 -3.19 -4.19 6.64
N THR A 35 -2.29 -4.18 5.69
CA THR A 35 -1.51 -5.32 5.20
C THR A 35 -0.54 -5.81 6.28
N LEU A 36 0.00 -7.01 6.11
CA LEU A 36 0.98 -7.57 7.06
C LEU A 36 2.22 -6.66 7.24
N PRO A 37 2.86 -6.11 6.18
CA PRO A 37 3.95 -5.14 6.35
C PRO A 37 3.55 -3.92 7.17
N GLU A 38 2.35 -3.36 6.94
CA GLU A 38 1.83 -2.23 7.71
C GLU A 38 1.57 -2.59 9.18
N GLN A 39 1.08 -3.79 9.46
CA GLN A 39 0.89 -4.27 10.83
C GLN A 39 2.23 -4.43 11.56
N LEU A 40 3.25 -5.01 10.91
CA LEU A 40 4.59 -5.16 11.46
C LEU A 40 5.25 -3.81 11.73
N ALA A 41 5.21 -2.90 10.75
CA ALA A 41 5.74 -1.54 10.89
C ALA A 41 5.02 -0.78 12.00
N ARG A 42 3.69 -0.90 12.08
CA ARG A 42 2.91 -0.26 13.14
C ARG A 42 3.20 -0.85 14.51
N MET A 43 3.46 -2.15 14.62
CA MET A 43 3.85 -2.78 15.89
C MET A 43 5.19 -2.21 16.37
N ALA A 44 6.18 -2.10 15.49
CA ALA A 44 7.45 -1.47 15.81
C ALA A 44 7.29 0.00 16.24
N HIS A 45 6.44 0.77 15.53
CA HIS A 45 6.15 2.16 15.89
C HIS A 45 5.49 2.29 17.27
N VAL A 46 4.47 1.46 17.56
CA VAL A 46 3.80 1.44 18.87
C VAL A 46 4.78 1.03 19.98
N ALA A 47 5.68 0.08 19.72
CA ALA A 47 6.69 -0.37 20.66
C ALA A 47 7.65 0.75 21.12
N GLN A 48 7.82 1.83 20.34
CA GLN A 48 8.63 3.00 20.73
C GLN A 48 8.07 3.72 21.97
N SER A 49 6.77 3.59 22.22
CA SER A 49 6.09 4.18 23.37
C SER A 49 6.28 3.37 24.65
N PHE A 50 6.73 2.12 24.55
CA PHE A 50 6.94 1.25 25.69
C PHE A 50 8.42 1.23 26.07
N ARG A 51 8.75 1.85 27.21
CA ARG A 51 10.11 1.89 27.75
C ARG A 51 10.52 0.52 28.27
N PHE A 52 11.76 0.14 28.00
CA PHE A 52 12.40 -1.00 28.64
C PHE A 52 13.17 -0.50 29.86
N TYR A 53 13.02 -1.19 31.00
CA TYR A 53 13.73 -0.87 32.24
C TYR A 53 14.76 -1.97 32.53
N ASN A 54 15.99 -1.56 32.84
CA ASN A 54 17.05 -2.50 33.19
C ASN A 54 16.86 -3.05 34.62
N LEU A 55 17.75 -3.96 35.05
CA LEU A 55 17.70 -4.56 36.39
C LEU A 55 17.85 -3.55 37.54
N LYS A 56 18.23 -2.30 37.25
CA LYS A 56 18.33 -1.19 38.22
C LYS A 56 17.12 -0.25 38.16
N ASP A 57 16.04 -0.64 37.48
CA ASP A 57 14.84 0.16 37.26
C ASP A 57 15.11 1.49 36.53
N GLN A 58 16.11 1.49 35.64
CA GLN A 58 16.45 2.66 34.83
C GLN A 58 15.97 2.44 33.39
N PRO A 59 15.35 3.45 32.75
CA PRO A 59 14.92 3.34 31.37
C PRO A 59 16.14 3.18 30.46
N GLN A 60 16.15 2.11 29.67
CA GLN A 60 17.20 1.76 28.71
C GLN A 60 16.56 1.48 27.35
N GLY A 61 16.07 2.53 26.71
CA GLY A 61 15.48 2.45 25.39
C GLY A 61 14.01 2.03 25.38
N SER A 62 13.59 1.41 24.27
CA SER A 62 12.21 0.96 24.07
C SER A 62 12.14 -0.44 23.50
N TRP A 63 10.98 -1.09 23.63
CA TRP A 63 10.74 -2.40 23.05
C TRP A 63 10.87 -2.44 21.51
N ALA A 64 10.84 -1.27 20.84
CA ALA A 64 11.10 -1.20 19.40
C ALA A 64 12.50 -1.70 19.03
N GLU A 65 13.50 -1.52 19.91
CA GLU A 65 14.87 -2.00 19.64
C GLU A 65 14.93 -3.52 19.51
N TYR A 66 14.13 -4.23 20.30
CA TYR A 66 14.03 -5.69 20.22
C TYR A 66 13.37 -6.14 18.92
N LEU A 67 12.29 -5.47 18.50
CA LEU A 67 11.62 -5.80 17.23
C LEU A 67 12.52 -5.47 16.03
N LEU A 68 13.16 -4.31 16.03
CA LEU A 68 14.04 -3.87 14.93
C LEU A 68 15.37 -4.64 14.86
N ALA A 69 15.71 -5.41 15.89
CA ALA A 69 16.82 -6.36 15.84
C ALA A 69 16.50 -7.62 15.00
N ASP A 70 15.24 -7.79 14.57
CA ASP A 70 14.83 -8.83 13.63
C ASP A 70 14.74 -8.25 12.19
N PRO A 71 15.34 -8.93 11.20
CA PRO A 71 15.38 -8.44 9.82
C PRO A 71 14.00 -8.29 9.18
N VAL A 72 12.99 -9.07 9.58
CA VAL A 72 11.63 -9.02 9.03
C VAL A 72 10.94 -7.72 9.44
N PHE A 73 11.05 -7.35 10.73
CA PHE A 73 10.50 -6.10 11.24
C PHE A 73 11.23 -4.89 10.67
N LEU A 74 12.55 -4.94 10.61
CA LEU A 74 13.33 -3.84 10.03
C LEU A 74 12.96 -3.64 8.56
N ALA A 75 12.86 -4.72 7.78
CA ALA A 75 12.45 -4.65 6.38
C ALA A 75 11.03 -4.10 6.20
N ALA A 76 10.08 -4.51 7.04
CA ALA A 76 8.72 -3.97 7.03
C ALA A 76 8.69 -2.47 7.37
N VAL A 77 9.45 -2.01 8.36
CA VAL A 77 9.52 -0.58 8.69
C VAL A 77 10.11 0.21 7.53
N ILE A 78 11.17 -0.29 6.89
CA ILE A 78 11.77 0.36 5.72
C ILE A 78 10.75 0.39 4.56
N SER A 79 10.12 -0.73 4.23
CA SER A 79 9.18 -0.83 3.09
C SER A 79 7.93 0.04 3.24
N GLN A 80 7.53 0.34 4.48
CA GLN A 80 6.37 1.20 4.77
C GLN A 80 6.72 2.69 4.95
N THR A 81 7.94 3.10 4.60
CA THR A 81 8.34 4.50 4.68
C THR A 81 7.62 5.34 3.61
N ASP A 82 6.89 6.37 4.03
CA ASP A 82 6.19 7.28 3.11
C ASP A 82 7.17 8.26 2.44
N THR A 83 7.15 8.32 1.11
CA THR A 83 7.96 9.21 0.25
C THR A 83 7.12 10.13 -0.62
N GLN A 84 5.78 10.09 -0.53
CA GLN A 84 4.89 10.74 -1.51
C GLN A 84 5.09 12.26 -1.57
N ALA A 85 5.39 12.89 -0.43
CA ALA A 85 5.54 14.33 -0.32
C ALA A 85 6.93 14.85 -0.73
N ASP A 86 7.94 13.99 -0.86
CA ASP A 86 9.33 14.44 -0.94
C ASP A 86 9.64 15.19 -2.24
N TRP A 87 9.23 14.63 -3.39
CA TRP A 87 9.46 15.27 -4.69
C TRP A 87 8.63 16.53 -4.90
N PRO A 88 7.31 16.57 -4.61
CA PRO A 88 6.54 17.80 -4.62
C PRO A 88 7.15 18.89 -3.75
N ARG A 89 7.64 18.53 -2.55
CA ARG A 89 8.30 19.46 -1.63
C ARG A 89 9.61 20.00 -2.20
N ALA A 90 10.47 19.14 -2.75
CA ALA A 90 11.73 19.54 -3.40
C ALA A 90 11.49 20.56 -4.52
N LYS A 91 10.52 20.27 -5.40
CA LYS A 91 10.11 21.16 -6.49
C LYS A 91 9.59 22.50 -5.99
N ALA A 92 8.71 22.48 -4.99
CA ALA A 92 8.14 23.70 -4.44
C ALA A 92 9.22 24.61 -3.83
N LEU A 93 10.18 24.03 -3.10
CA LEU A 93 11.31 24.76 -2.53
C LEU A 93 12.20 25.36 -3.64
N PHE A 94 12.53 24.56 -4.65
CA PHE A 94 13.34 24.98 -5.79
C PHE A 94 12.68 26.13 -6.57
N GLU A 95 11.40 26.01 -6.92
CA GLU A 95 10.66 27.07 -7.62
C GLU A 95 10.52 28.34 -6.78
N ALA A 96 10.29 28.20 -5.47
CA ALA A 96 10.22 29.34 -4.56
C ALA A 96 11.57 30.07 -4.47
N ALA A 97 12.68 29.32 -4.40
CA ALA A 97 14.02 29.89 -4.36
C ALA A 97 14.36 30.68 -5.62
N LEU A 98 13.98 30.18 -6.81
CA LEU A 98 14.20 30.89 -8.08
C LEU A 98 13.34 32.15 -8.26
N ARG A 99 12.15 32.19 -7.65
CA ARG A 99 11.23 33.34 -7.72
C ARG A 99 11.49 34.39 -6.64
N ALA A 100 12.20 34.02 -5.58
CA ALA A 100 12.47 34.89 -4.45
C ALA A 100 13.35 36.09 -4.86
N LYS A 101 13.16 37.21 -4.15
CA LYS A 101 14.03 38.37 -4.32
C LYS A 101 15.43 38.08 -3.75
N PRO A 102 16.49 38.75 -4.24
CA PRO A 102 17.83 38.66 -3.65
C PRO A 102 17.78 38.87 -2.12
N GLY A 103 18.36 37.94 -1.35
CA GLY A 103 18.35 37.94 0.11
C GLY A 103 17.16 37.24 0.80
N GLN A 104 16.16 36.76 0.04
CA GLN A 104 15.02 35.96 0.54
C GLN A 104 15.02 34.52 -0.01
N SER A 105 15.88 34.22 -0.98
CA SER A 105 16.06 32.89 -1.57
C SER A 105 16.73 31.90 -0.62
N ASP A 106 17.47 32.41 0.36
CA ASP A 106 18.42 31.66 1.16
C ASP A 106 17.73 30.62 2.03
N ASP A 107 16.62 30.99 2.66
CA ASP A 107 15.81 30.05 3.44
C ASP A 107 15.32 28.89 2.57
N TYR A 108 14.83 29.17 1.36
CA TYR A 108 14.35 28.12 0.45
C TYR A 108 15.47 27.19 0.00
N TRP A 109 16.66 27.73 -0.29
CA TRP A 109 17.83 26.91 -0.64
C TRP A 109 18.32 26.06 0.54
N GLN A 110 18.39 26.62 1.74
CA GLN A 110 18.76 25.87 2.94
C GLN A 110 17.79 24.70 3.16
N HIS A 111 16.48 24.93 3.05
CA HIS A 111 15.48 23.86 3.16
C HIS A 111 15.57 22.83 2.02
N PHE A 112 15.94 23.26 0.80
CA PHE A 112 16.16 22.36 -0.33
C PHE A 112 17.35 21.43 -0.07
N PHE A 113 18.50 21.96 0.35
CA PHE A 113 19.67 21.13 0.66
C PHE A 113 19.51 20.29 1.92
N GLU A 114 18.81 20.80 2.94
CA GLU A 114 18.40 20.04 4.12
C GLU A 114 17.57 18.80 3.72
N LEU A 115 16.67 18.90 2.72
CA LEU A 115 15.92 17.76 2.23
C LEU A 115 16.83 16.67 1.64
N GLY A 116 17.86 17.07 0.89
CA GLY A 116 18.85 16.15 0.32
C GLY A 116 19.70 15.49 1.42
N TRP A 117 20.09 16.27 2.42
CA TRP A 117 20.82 15.79 3.60
C TRP A 117 20.03 14.75 4.39
N GLN A 118 18.73 15.00 4.60
CA GLN A 118 17.83 14.05 5.29
C GLN A 118 17.78 12.69 4.58
N GLN A 119 17.95 12.63 3.26
CA GLN A 119 18.01 11.35 2.55
C GLN A 119 19.29 10.57 2.89
N VAL A 120 20.42 11.27 2.96
CA VAL A 120 21.71 10.67 3.37
C VAL A 120 21.63 10.16 4.80
N GLU A 121 21.06 10.95 5.72
CA GLU A 121 20.81 10.54 7.11
C GLU A 121 19.96 9.28 7.17
N GLN A 122 18.86 9.25 6.43
CA GLN A 122 17.94 8.10 6.43
C GLN A 122 18.60 6.83 5.88
N LEU A 123 19.32 6.92 4.75
CA LEU A 123 20.04 5.78 4.17
C LEU A 123 21.12 5.26 5.11
N ASN A 124 21.88 6.17 5.73
CA ASN A 124 22.92 5.80 6.69
C ASN A 124 22.33 5.17 7.97
N HIS A 125 21.19 5.69 8.44
CA HIS A 125 20.46 5.13 9.57
C HIS A 125 20.04 3.69 9.30
N TRP A 126 19.41 3.43 8.15
CA TRP A 126 19.03 2.07 7.75
C TRP A 126 20.23 1.14 7.62
N TYR A 127 21.31 1.60 6.98
CA TYR A 127 22.55 0.81 6.89
C TYR A 127 23.07 0.42 8.28
N THR A 128 23.19 1.40 9.19
CA THR A 128 23.67 1.18 10.56
C THR A 128 22.77 0.22 11.35
N GLN A 129 21.45 0.30 11.16
CA GLN A 129 20.51 -0.64 11.78
C GLN A 129 20.71 -2.06 11.23
N THR A 130 20.87 -2.22 9.91
CA THR A 130 21.08 -3.53 9.32
C THR A 130 22.42 -4.17 9.70
N GLU A 131 23.47 -3.38 9.96
CA GLU A 131 24.76 -3.91 10.45
C GLU A 131 24.70 -4.41 11.90
N LYS A 132 23.76 -3.91 12.70
CA LYS A 132 23.56 -4.37 14.08
C LYS A 132 22.81 -5.70 14.17
N LEU A 133 22.27 -6.19 13.04
CA LEU A 133 21.60 -7.49 13.00
C LEU A 133 22.62 -8.61 13.26
N ILE A 134 22.18 -9.65 13.97
CA ILE A 134 23.03 -10.79 14.39
C ILE A 134 23.63 -11.53 13.18
N HIS A 135 22.94 -11.48 12.03
CA HIS A 135 23.37 -12.09 10.78
C HIS A 135 23.42 -11.03 9.68
N ALA A 136 24.45 -11.11 8.83
CA ALA A 136 24.57 -10.25 7.65
C ALA A 136 23.38 -10.52 6.71
N SER A 137 22.44 -9.57 6.64
CA SER A 137 21.27 -9.69 5.77
C SER A 137 21.63 -9.31 4.32
N PRO A 138 20.99 -9.92 3.31
CA PRO A 138 21.06 -9.46 1.92
C PRO A 138 20.76 -7.96 1.79
N LEU A 139 19.83 -7.45 2.61
CA LEU A 139 19.49 -6.04 2.66
C LEU A 139 20.66 -5.17 3.15
N SER A 140 21.43 -5.61 4.15
CA SER A 140 22.62 -4.91 4.62
C SER A 140 23.69 -4.84 3.52
N HIS A 141 23.93 -5.96 2.83
CA HIS A 141 24.87 -6.00 1.70
C HIS A 141 24.45 -5.07 0.57
N TYR A 142 23.17 -5.10 0.20
CA TYR A 142 22.60 -4.20 -0.79
C TYR A 142 22.78 -2.73 -0.42
N LEU A 143 22.41 -2.34 0.81
CA LEU A 143 22.57 -0.96 1.30
C LEU A 143 24.03 -0.52 1.27
N LYS A 144 24.95 -1.39 1.73
CA LYS A 144 26.38 -1.11 1.70
C LYS A 144 26.89 -0.84 0.29
N GLN A 145 26.49 -1.68 -0.67
CA GLN A 145 26.86 -1.50 -2.07
C GLN A 145 26.24 -0.23 -2.64
N LEU A 146 24.93 -0.04 -2.48
CA LEU A 146 24.20 1.13 -2.97
C LEU A 146 24.82 2.44 -2.46
N ILE A 147 25.12 2.52 -1.16
CA ILE A 147 25.77 3.68 -0.55
C ILE A 147 27.13 3.93 -1.20
N LYS A 148 27.97 2.90 -1.28
CA LYS A 148 29.33 3.02 -1.79
C LYS A 148 29.38 3.38 -3.27
N THR A 149 28.55 2.77 -4.10
CA THR A 149 28.67 2.87 -5.57
C THR A 149 27.78 3.95 -6.18
N THR A 150 26.70 4.33 -5.50
CA THR A 150 25.64 5.14 -6.10
C THR A 150 25.27 6.34 -5.23
N ALA A 151 24.91 6.13 -3.95
CA ALA A 151 24.43 7.21 -3.09
C ALA A 151 25.55 8.19 -2.71
N GLY A 152 26.75 7.70 -2.39
CA GLY A 152 27.92 8.53 -2.13
C GLY A 152 28.24 9.47 -3.29
N PRO A 153 28.44 8.96 -4.53
CA PRO A 153 28.65 9.81 -5.70
C PRO A 153 27.49 10.75 -6.02
N ALA A 154 26.24 10.32 -5.83
CA ALA A 154 25.08 11.19 -6.05
C ALA A 154 25.02 12.34 -5.03
N TRP A 155 25.33 12.06 -3.78
CA TRP A 155 25.44 13.07 -2.73
C TRP A 155 26.59 14.04 -3.01
N GLN A 156 27.76 13.54 -3.42
CA GLN A 156 28.91 14.38 -3.73
C GLN A 156 28.55 15.43 -4.79
N ARG A 157 27.83 15.06 -5.86
CA ARG A 157 27.38 16.02 -6.89
C ARG A 157 26.47 17.10 -6.33
N LEU A 158 25.49 16.72 -5.49
CA LEU A 158 24.59 17.69 -4.87
C LEU A 158 25.34 18.60 -3.88
N TYR A 159 26.32 18.03 -3.18
CA TYR A 159 27.18 18.77 -2.27
C TYR A 159 28.11 19.74 -3.02
N ASP A 160 28.63 19.35 -4.17
CA ASP A 160 29.44 20.23 -5.02
C ASP A 160 28.59 21.42 -5.49
N ASP A 161 27.34 21.18 -5.93
CA ASP A 161 26.40 22.25 -6.28
C ASP A 161 26.08 23.16 -5.08
N TYR A 162 25.89 22.56 -3.89
CA TYR A 162 25.73 23.30 -2.65
C TYR A 162 26.94 24.20 -2.40
N SER A 163 28.16 23.67 -2.49
CA SER A 163 29.42 24.37 -2.23
C SER A 163 29.58 25.64 -3.07
N LEU A 164 29.10 25.63 -4.33
CA LEU A 164 29.09 26.80 -5.21
C LEU A 164 28.19 27.93 -4.72
N LEU A 165 27.18 27.62 -3.90
CA LEU A 165 26.29 28.58 -3.26
C LEU A 165 26.79 29.02 -1.86
N THR A 166 27.79 28.34 -1.27
CA THR A 166 28.08 28.42 0.18
C THR A 166 28.85 29.61 0.71
N SER A 167 29.44 30.48 -0.11
CA SER A 167 30.13 31.69 0.41
C SER A 167 29.21 32.60 1.24
N THR A 168 27.90 32.32 1.24
CA THR A 168 26.84 33.05 1.93
C THR A 168 26.29 32.38 3.21
N TRP A 169 26.49 31.07 3.49
CA TRP A 169 25.87 30.37 4.66
C TRP A 169 26.78 29.51 5.56
N PRO A 170 27.79 30.08 6.25
CA PRO A 170 28.71 29.32 7.10
C PRO A 170 28.04 28.57 8.26
N SER A 171 27.00 29.16 8.88
CA SER A 171 26.30 28.55 10.01
C SER A 171 25.54 27.28 9.61
N PHE A 172 24.89 27.30 8.45
CA PHE A 172 24.17 26.14 7.92
C PHE A 172 25.15 25.00 7.57
N HIS A 173 26.26 25.34 6.92
CA HIS A 173 27.33 24.39 6.59
C HIS A 173 27.86 23.66 7.84
N ASN A 174 28.19 24.42 8.88
CA ASN A 174 28.68 23.87 10.14
C ASN A 174 27.63 23.01 10.84
N ALA A 175 26.35 23.41 10.79
CA ALA A 175 25.25 22.63 11.34
C ALA A 175 25.14 21.27 10.63
N LEU A 176 25.16 21.24 9.29
CA LEU A 176 25.14 20.00 8.51
C LEU A 176 26.35 19.11 8.84
N LYS A 177 27.57 19.66 8.81
CA LYS A 177 28.81 18.93 9.17
C LYS A 177 28.72 18.31 10.56
N SER A 178 28.14 19.00 11.54
CA SER A 178 28.06 18.51 12.92
C SER A 178 27.05 17.37 13.14
N ARG A 179 26.05 17.25 12.27
CA ARG A 179 24.91 16.32 12.45
C ARG A 179 25.24 14.88 12.14
N ILE A 180 26.30 14.61 11.36
CA ILE A 180 26.69 13.23 11.07
C ILE A 180 28.21 13.05 11.09
N GLN A 181 28.67 12.09 11.87
CA GLN A 181 29.92 11.39 11.59
C GLN A 181 29.62 10.33 10.52
N LEU A 182 29.61 10.72 9.25
CA LEU A 182 29.34 9.77 8.17
C LEU A 182 30.49 8.76 8.12
N PRO A 183 30.21 7.44 8.14
CA PRO A 183 31.25 6.43 8.05
C PRO A 183 32.10 6.64 6.80
N ALA A 184 33.36 6.20 6.83
CA ALA A 184 34.27 6.21 5.67
C ALA A 184 33.68 5.56 4.41
N LEU A 185 32.62 4.75 4.56
CA LEU A 185 31.84 4.13 3.50
C LEU A 185 31.31 5.11 2.44
N TRP A 186 30.94 6.34 2.84
CA TRP A 186 30.41 7.34 1.91
C TRP A 186 31.50 8.01 1.05
N ALA A 187 32.78 7.77 1.36
CA ALA A 187 33.95 8.20 0.59
C ALA A 187 33.95 9.70 0.21
N PHE A 188 33.76 10.58 1.20
CA PHE A 188 33.83 12.04 0.99
C PHE A 188 35.20 12.44 0.44
N SER A 189 35.22 13.10 -0.72
CA SER A 189 36.25 14.09 -0.98
C SER A 189 36.03 15.22 0.03
N ASN A 190 37.05 15.52 0.84
CA ASN A 190 36.98 16.45 1.97
C ASN A 190 36.03 17.63 1.70
N MET A 191 35.05 17.81 2.59
CA MET A 191 34.14 18.98 2.60
C MET A 191 34.86 20.32 2.86
N ASP A 192 36.19 20.31 2.87
CA ASP A 192 37.10 21.43 3.10
C ASP A 192 37.94 21.74 1.85
N GLY A 193 37.67 21.07 0.71
CA GLY A 193 38.31 21.42 -0.56
C GLY A 193 37.93 22.85 -0.96
N GLU A 194 38.93 23.72 -1.08
CA GLU A 194 38.77 25.06 -1.66
C GLU A 194 38.17 24.90 -3.06
N SER A 195 36.94 25.36 -3.23
CA SER A 195 36.30 25.43 -4.54
C SER A 195 36.98 26.54 -5.34
N GLU A 196 37.55 26.20 -6.49
CA GLU A 196 37.96 27.18 -7.49
C GLU A 196 36.77 28.09 -7.83
N GLU A 197 37.01 29.40 -7.91
CA GLU A 197 36.00 30.39 -8.32
C GLU A 197 35.26 29.91 -9.58
N ASN A 198 33.93 29.75 -9.49
CA ASN A 198 33.15 29.25 -10.62
C ASN A 198 32.37 30.39 -11.32
N PRO A 199 32.69 30.70 -12.58
CA PRO A 199 31.88 31.54 -13.43
C PRO A 199 30.71 30.73 -14.02
N LEU A 200 29.49 31.29 -13.91
CA LEU A 200 28.27 30.97 -14.67
C LEU A 200 27.35 29.89 -14.07
N VAL A 201 26.52 30.33 -13.11
CA VAL A 201 25.18 29.81 -12.90
C VAL A 201 24.37 30.00 -14.20
N SER A 202 24.20 28.93 -14.97
CA SER A 202 23.41 28.91 -16.23
C SER A 202 22.07 28.19 -16.03
N ASP A 203 21.15 28.32 -17.00
CA ASP A 203 19.88 27.58 -16.98
C ASP A 203 20.08 26.04 -16.93
N THR A 204 21.16 25.55 -17.53
CA THR A 204 21.52 24.12 -17.50
C THR A 204 22.04 23.68 -16.13
N TRP A 205 22.66 24.58 -15.36
CA TRP A 205 23.08 24.27 -14.00
C TRP A 205 21.89 24.09 -13.07
N TRP A 206 20.89 24.99 -13.14
CA TRP A 206 19.67 24.90 -12.35
C TRP A 206 18.89 23.61 -12.60
N SER A 207 18.76 23.20 -13.87
CA SER A 207 18.08 21.94 -14.18
C SER A 207 18.85 20.72 -13.65
N ASN A 208 20.18 20.76 -13.66
CA ASN A 208 21.02 19.70 -13.11
C ASN A 208 20.92 19.61 -11.58
N LEU A 209 20.88 20.74 -10.85
CA LEU A 209 20.70 20.76 -9.40
C LEU A 209 19.41 20.03 -8.99
N LEU A 210 18.30 20.34 -9.66
CA LEU A 210 17.02 19.68 -9.39
C LEU A 210 17.07 18.18 -9.73
N LEU A 211 17.81 17.80 -10.78
CA LEU A 211 18.01 16.40 -11.17
C LEU A 211 18.86 15.63 -10.13
N HIS A 212 19.90 16.24 -9.58
CA HIS A 212 20.71 15.65 -8.52
C HIS A 212 19.88 15.38 -7.26
N MET A 213 19.03 16.32 -6.85
CA MET A 213 18.06 16.10 -5.77
C MET A 213 17.13 14.93 -6.07
N LYS A 214 16.54 14.89 -7.29
CA LYS A 214 15.64 13.80 -7.69
C LYS A 214 16.33 12.45 -7.59
N ALA A 215 17.58 12.35 -8.04
CA ALA A 215 18.34 11.10 -7.99
C ALA A 215 18.48 10.58 -6.55
N LEU A 216 18.75 11.45 -5.56
CA LEU A 216 18.81 11.03 -4.15
C LEU A 216 17.47 10.52 -3.61
N LEU A 217 16.37 11.19 -3.95
CA LEU A 217 15.03 10.75 -3.58
C LEU A 217 14.69 9.38 -4.19
N GLU A 218 15.08 9.15 -5.45
CA GLU A 218 14.90 7.86 -6.13
C GLU A 218 15.72 6.73 -5.49
N LEU A 219 16.91 7.02 -4.95
CA LEU A 219 17.70 6.01 -4.23
C LEU A 219 17.00 5.53 -2.96
N ARG A 220 16.36 6.44 -2.22
CA ARG A 220 15.53 6.05 -1.07
C ARG A 220 14.38 5.14 -1.49
N GLN A 221 13.71 5.45 -2.60
CA GLN A 221 12.63 4.61 -3.13
C GLN A 221 13.13 3.21 -3.51
N GLN A 222 14.32 3.10 -4.13
CA GLN A 222 14.92 1.80 -4.45
C GLN A 222 15.17 0.94 -3.21
N VAL A 223 15.63 1.54 -2.10
CA VAL A 223 15.81 0.84 -0.83
C VAL A 223 14.48 0.35 -0.28
N ILE A 224 13.44 1.17 -0.31
CA ILE A 224 12.09 0.83 0.15
C ILE A 224 11.57 -0.40 -0.63
N GLU A 225 11.70 -0.39 -1.96
CA GLU A 225 11.31 -1.50 -2.82
C GLU A 225 12.13 -2.76 -2.55
N GLN A 226 13.44 -2.62 -2.35
CA GLN A 226 14.33 -3.75 -2.07
C GLN A 226 14.05 -4.37 -0.69
N ALA A 227 13.72 -3.54 0.31
CA ALA A 227 13.28 -4.02 1.62
C ALA A 227 11.96 -4.78 1.53
N GLY A 228 11.00 -4.30 0.72
CA GLY A 228 9.75 -5.02 0.45
C GLY A 228 9.98 -6.40 -0.18
N LYS A 229 10.84 -6.48 -1.21
CA LYS A 229 11.22 -7.76 -1.84
C LYS A 229 11.88 -8.72 -0.85
N TYR A 230 12.79 -8.20 -0.03
CA TYR A 230 13.45 -8.99 1.01
C TYR A 230 12.44 -9.50 2.05
N LEU A 231 11.47 -8.67 2.45
CA LEU A 231 10.40 -9.08 3.36
C LEU A 231 9.55 -10.21 2.77
N ASP A 232 9.12 -10.08 1.51
CA ASP A 232 8.35 -11.11 0.81
C ASP A 232 9.10 -12.44 0.72
N GLU A 233 10.41 -12.39 0.48
CA GLU A 233 11.26 -13.57 0.45
C GLU A 233 11.41 -14.19 1.85
N ALA A 234 11.67 -13.37 2.86
CA ALA A 234 11.82 -13.81 4.25
C ALA A 234 10.55 -14.46 4.80
N LEU A 235 9.36 -13.96 4.42
CA LEU A 235 8.07 -14.54 4.82
C LEU A 235 7.77 -15.89 4.15
N ARG A 236 8.46 -16.25 3.06
CA ARG A 236 8.29 -17.54 2.37
C ARG A 236 9.18 -18.65 2.93
N HIS A 237 10.26 -18.29 3.62
CA HIS A 237 11.23 -19.24 4.14
C HIS A 237 10.98 -19.50 5.63
N SER A 238 11.32 -20.71 6.10
CA SER A 238 11.11 -21.12 7.49
C SER A 238 12.25 -20.72 8.44
N ASP A 239 13.27 -20.00 7.96
CA ASP A 239 14.48 -19.63 8.70
C ASP A 239 14.27 -18.38 9.57
N MET A 240 13.09 -18.26 10.18
CA MET A 240 12.72 -17.11 11.01
C MET A 240 13.07 -17.37 12.47
N SER A 241 13.34 -16.30 13.21
CA SER A 241 13.52 -16.43 14.65
C SER A 241 12.21 -16.90 15.33
N PRO A 242 12.26 -17.74 16.39
CA PRO A 242 11.05 -18.24 17.05
C PRO A 242 10.12 -17.13 17.56
N GLN A 243 10.69 -16.02 18.05
CA GLN A 243 9.93 -14.85 18.48
C GLN A 243 9.15 -14.20 17.32
N THR A 244 9.75 -14.09 16.14
CA THR A 244 9.09 -13.53 14.96
C THR A 244 8.03 -14.48 14.44
N GLY A 245 8.29 -15.80 14.43
CA GLY A 245 7.28 -16.81 14.10
C GLY A 245 6.06 -16.75 15.02
N LEU A 246 6.25 -16.51 16.32
CA LEU A 246 5.16 -16.34 17.28
C LEU A 246 4.32 -15.09 16.98
N ILE A 247 4.97 -13.95 16.69
CA ILE A 247 4.26 -12.72 16.35
C ILE A 247 3.50 -12.87 15.03
N LEU A 248 4.12 -13.46 14.01
CA LEU A 248 3.45 -13.72 12.73
C LEU A 248 2.25 -14.67 12.90
N SER A 249 2.38 -15.70 13.75
CA SER A 249 1.27 -16.59 14.09
C SER A 249 0.13 -15.83 14.78
N PHE A 250 0.46 -14.93 15.72
CA PHE A 250 -0.51 -14.05 16.35
C PHE A 250 -1.21 -13.15 15.31
N LEU A 251 -0.47 -12.50 14.42
CA LEU A 251 -1.05 -11.68 13.35
C LEU A 251 -1.92 -12.50 12.38
N GLY A 252 -1.53 -13.74 12.08
CA GLY A 252 -2.37 -14.67 11.31
C GLY A 252 -3.69 -15.00 12.02
N LEU A 253 -3.68 -15.18 13.34
CA LEU A 253 -4.90 -15.35 14.14
C LEU A 253 -5.73 -14.05 14.21
N MET A 254 -5.10 -12.88 14.08
CA MET A 254 -5.79 -11.59 14.06
C MET A 254 -6.58 -11.33 12.76
N GLU A 255 -6.37 -12.12 11.71
CA GLU A 255 -7.19 -12.01 10.48
C GLU A 255 -8.67 -12.36 10.73
N TYR A 256 -8.99 -13.23 11.69
CA TYR A 256 -10.38 -13.52 12.07
C TYR A 256 -11.12 -12.32 12.68
N PRO A 257 -10.63 -11.69 13.76
CA PRO A 257 -11.27 -10.48 14.30
C PRO A 257 -11.24 -9.31 13.31
N LYS A 258 -10.18 -9.16 12.50
CA LYS A 258 -10.13 -8.17 11.41
C LYS A 258 -11.27 -8.38 10.40
N ALA A 259 -11.48 -9.61 9.94
CA ALA A 259 -12.60 -9.93 9.06
C ALA A 259 -13.96 -9.64 9.71
N LEU A 260 -14.10 -9.88 11.02
CA LEU A 260 -15.32 -9.57 11.77
C LEU A 260 -15.57 -8.06 11.86
N LEU A 261 -14.54 -7.27 12.15
CA LEU A 261 -14.60 -5.81 12.20
C LEU A 261 -15.00 -5.23 10.84
N ASN A 262 -14.44 -5.78 9.76
CA ASN A 262 -14.73 -5.34 8.40
C ASN A 262 -16.14 -5.72 7.92
N GLN A 263 -16.91 -6.52 8.68
CA GLN A 263 -18.35 -6.70 8.43
C GLN A 263 -19.22 -5.56 8.97
N ALA A 264 -18.66 -4.62 9.75
CA ALA A 264 -19.44 -3.54 10.37
C ALA A 264 -20.20 -2.71 9.34
N THR A 265 -19.56 -2.35 8.22
CA THR A 265 -20.17 -1.57 7.13
C THR A 265 -21.37 -2.31 6.53
N HIS A 266 -21.22 -3.61 6.26
CA HIS A 266 -22.31 -4.44 5.74
C HIS A 266 -23.49 -4.52 6.72
N LYS A 267 -23.20 -4.84 7.99
CA LYS A 267 -24.23 -4.96 9.04
C LYS A 267 -24.96 -3.63 9.28
N HIS A 268 -24.24 -2.52 9.22
CA HIS A 268 -24.82 -1.19 9.36
C HIS A 268 -25.76 -0.86 8.19
N LEU A 269 -25.35 -1.11 6.95
CA LEU A 269 -26.20 -0.93 5.77
C LEU A 269 -27.45 -1.82 5.82
N GLU A 270 -27.29 -3.09 6.20
CA GLU A 270 -28.42 -4.01 6.36
C GLU A 270 -29.42 -3.50 7.40
N TYR A 271 -28.92 -3.10 8.57
CA TYR A 271 -29.75 -2.52 9.63
C TYR A 271 -30.47 -1.27 9.13
N TYR A 272 -29.78 -0.36 8.47
CA TYR A 272 -30.38 0.88 7.96
C TYR A 272 -31.49 0.59 6.94
N TYR A 273 -31.24 -0.24 5.93
CA TYR A 273 -32.26 -0.52 4.91
C TYR A 273 -33.43 -1.34 5.45
N ARG A 274 -33.18 -2.38 6.24
CA ARG A 274 -34.24 -3.28 6.71
C ARG A 274 -34.98 -2.76 7.94
N GLN A 275 -34.27 -2.22 8.92
CA GLN A 275 -34.84 -1.85 10.21
C GLN A 275 -35.23 -0.37 10.27
N VAL A 276 -34.44 0.53 9.69
CA VAL A 276 -34.74 1.98 9.71
C VAL A 276 -35.69 2.34 8.55
N LEU A 277 -35.37 1.92 7.32
CA LEU A 277 -36.19 2.23 6.14
C LEU A 277 -37.30 1.20 5.87
N GLY A 278 -37.31 0.06 6.56
CA GLY A 278 -38.34 -0.96 6.42
C GLY A 278 -38.35 -1.67 5.07
N MET A 279 -37.27 -1.58 4.28
CA MET A 279 -37.18 -2.24 2.98
C MET A 279 -37.16 -3.76 3.14
N ARG A 280 -37.88 -4.45 2.26
CA ARG A 280 -37.91 -5.90 2.20
C ARG A 280 -37.44 -6.38 0.83
N PRO A 281 -36.66 -7.47 0.75
CA PRO A 281 -36.35 -8.08 -0.53
C PRO A 281 -37.64 -8.41 -1.27
N GLU A 282 -37.69 -8.11 -2.57
CA GLU A 282 -38.82 -8.52 -3.41
C GLU A 282 -38.83 -10.05 -3.47
N PRO A 283 -40.00 -10.70 -3.30
CA PRO A 283 -40.08 -12.14 -3.39
C PRO A 283 -39.64 -12.59 -4.79
N PRO A 284 -38.99 -13.76 -4.91
CA PRO A 284 -38.61 -14.30 -6.22
C PRO A 284 -39.86 -14.50 -7.08
N THR A 285 -39.97 -13.76 -8.18
CA THR A 285 -41.02 -13.97 -9.18
C THR A 285 -40.64 -15.13 -10.07
N ALA A 286 -41.55 -16.10 -10.24
CA ALA A 286 -41.35 -17.20 -11.16
C ALA A 286 -41.09 -16.68 -12.59
N GLY A 287 -40.03 -17.20 -13.22
CA GLY A 287 -39.70 -16.87 -14.60
C GLY A 287 -40.81 -17.33 -15.55
N ARG A 288 -41.01 -16.58 -16.65
CA ARG A 288 -41.90 -16.97 -17.74
C ARG A 288 -41.04 -17.26 -18.97
N THR A 289 -41.39 -18.31 -19.68
CA THR A 289 -40.79 -18.66 -20.97
C THR A 289 -41.88 -19.06 -21.96
N TRP A 290 -41.52 -19.13 -23.23
CA TRP A 290 -42.40 -19.61 -24.29
C TRP A 290 -42.07 -21.07 -24.60
N LEU A 291 -43.12 -21.88 -24.77
CA LEU A 291 -43.01 -23.26 -25.25
C LEU A 291 -43.61 -23.33 -26.65
N THR A 292 -42.87 -23.95 -27.57
CA THR A 292 -43.34 -24.22 -28.92
C THR A 292 -43.68 -25.69 -29.04
N PHE A 293 -44.87 -25.99 -29.55
CA PHE A 293 -45.36 -27.35 -29.75
C PHE A 293 -45.46 -27.65 -31.24
N THR A 294 -44.99 -28.81 -31.66
CA THR A 294 -45.11 -29.29 -33.04
C THR A 294 -45.94 -30.57 -33.03
N LEU A 295 -47.09 -30.54 -33.71
CA LEU A 295 -47.93 -31.72 -33.92
C LEU A 295 -47.43 -32.52 -35.13
N PRO A 296 -47.58 -33.86 -35.13
CA PRO A 296 -47.33 -34.68 -36.31
C PRO A 296 -48.24 -34.27 -37.50
N PRO A 297 -47.86 -34.61 -38.76
CA PRO A 297 -48.59 -34.18 -39.97
C PRO A 297 -50.08 -34.56 -39.99
N ASP A 298 -50.44 -35.72 -39.43
CA ASP A 298 -51.84 -36.20 -39.30
C ASP A 298 -52.35 -36.10 -37.85
N GLY A 299 -51.77 -35.20 -37.06
CA GLY A 299 -52.09 -35.04 -35.65
C GLY A 299 -53.48 -34.43 -35.43
N LEU A 300 -54.30 -35.07 -34.59
CA LEU A 300 -55.55 -34.49 -34.11
C LEU A 300 -55.27 -33.27 -33.22
N PRO A 301 -56.16 -32.25 -33.22
CA PRO A 301 -56.07 -31.13 -32.28
C PRO A 301 -55.97 -31.61 -30.84
N LEU A 302 -55.04 -31.03 -30.08
CA LEU A 302 -54.81 -31.38 -28.68
C LEU A 302 -55.19 -30.20 -27.78
N GLU A 303 -56.13 -30.43 -26.87
CA GLU A 303 -56.47 -29.48 -25.81
C GLU A 303 -55.40 -29.54 -24.72
N LEU A 304 -54.75 -28.41 -24.44
CA LEU A 304 -53.78 -28.24 -23.38
C LEU A 304 -54.43 -27.45 -22.23
N PRO A 305 -54.75 -28.09 -21.09
CA PRO A 305 -55.28 -27.39 -19.93
C PRO A 305 -54.28 -26.39 -19.34
N ALA A 306 -54.78 -25.36 -18.65
CA ALA A 306 -53.96 -24.51 -17.80
C ALA A 306 -53.34 -25.32 -16.65
N GLY A 307 -52.11 -24.98 -16.26
CA GLY A 307 -51.37 -25.65 -15.19
C GLY A 307 -50.70 -26.96 -15.62
N THR A 308 -50.73 -27.32 -16.91
CA THR A 308 -50.03 -28.50 -17.42
C THR A 308 -48.53 -28.32 -17.22
N ARG A 309 -47.88 -29.28 -16.56
CA ARG A 309 -46.47 -29.21 -16.19
C ARG A 309 -45.57 -29.74 -17.29
N PHE A 310 -44.50 -29.01 -17.57
CA PHE A 310 -43.46 -29.36 -18.52
C PHE A 310 -42.14 -29.43 -17.79
N ASP A 311 -41.32 -30.43 -18.13
CA ASP A 311 -39.96 -30.52 -17.62
C ASP A 311 -39.14 -29.33 -18.15
N ALA A 312 -38.56 -28.56 -17.23
CA ALA A 312 -37.70 -27.42 -17.52
C ALA A 312 -36.22 -27.74 -17.20
N GLY A 313 -35.90 -29.02 -17.02
CA GLY A 313 -34.56 -29.52 -16.71
C GLY A 313 -34.08 -29.16 -15.31
N THR A 314 -32.77 -29.22 -15.16
CA THR A 314 -32.07 -29.05 -13.88
C THR A 314 -30.98 -28.00 -14.06
N LEU A 315 -30.88 -27.03 -13.15
CA LEU A 315 -29.72 -26.14 -13.12
C LEU A 315 -28.51 -26.92 -12.61
N ASP A 316 -27.44 -26.91 -13.40
CA ASP A 316 -26.09 -27.35 -13.04
C ASP A 316 -25.94 -28.83 -12.63
N GLY A 317 -26.78 -29.73 -13.18
CA GLY A 317 -26.59 -31.19 -13.12
C GLY A 317 -26.86 -31.87 -11.77
N GLU A 318 -26.90 -31.13 -10.65
CA GLU A 318 -27.15 -31.66 -9.30
C GLU A 318 -28.33 -30.98 -8.57
N GLY A 319 -29.17 -30.23 -9.29
CA GLY A 319 -30.34 -29.54 -8.74
C GLY A 319 -31.64 -30.36 -8.68
N SER A 320 -32.64 -29.84 -7.96
CA SER A 320 -34.01 -30.35 -8.05
C SER A 320 -34.62 -30.08 -9.44
N PRO A 321 -35.37 -31.02 -10.02
CA PRO A 321 -36.00 -30.83 -11.33
C PRO A 321 -36.97 -29.64 -11.28
N ARG A 322 -36.89 -28.78 -12.30
CA ARG A 322 -37.78 -27.63 -12.44
C ARG A 322 -38.90 -27.96 -13.39
N TYR A 323 -40.07 -27.41 -13.11
CA TYR A 323 -41.24 -27.54 -13.96
C TYR A 323 -41.73 -26.16 -14.38
N ALA A 324 -42.01 -26.00 -15.67
CA ALA A 324 -42.83 -24.90 -16.17
C ALA A 324 -44.30 -25.34 -16.19
N ALA A 325 -45.24 -24.41 -16.05
CA ALA A 325 -46.66 -24.72 -16.16
C ALA A 325 -47.31 -23.81 -17.20
N SER A 326 -48.25 -24.34 -18.00
CA SER A 326 -49.05 -23.53 -18.92
C SER A 326 -49.84 -22.47 -18.16
N GLY A 327 -49.71 -21.20 -18.56
CA GLY A 327 -50.38 -20.08 -17.89
C GLY A 327 -51.88 -19.95 -18.20
N ALA A 328 -52.35 -20.57 -19.29
CA ALA A 328 -53.72 -20.54 -19.77
C ALA A 328 -54.02 -21.83 -20.57
N PRO A 329 -55.29 -22.21 -20.76
CA PRO A 329 -55.63 -23.31 -21.64
C PRO A 329 -55.39 -22.92 -23.10
N ALA A 330 -54.99 -23.87 -23.94
CA ALA A 330 -54.73 -23.64 -25.36
C ALA A 330 -55.09 -24.88 -26.20
N THR A 331 -55.72 -24.67 -27.35
CA THR A 331 -55.91 -25.72 -28.36
C THR A 331 -54.72 -25.72 -29.31
N LEU A 332 -53.95 -26.80 -29.33
CA LEU A 332 -52.85 -26.99 -30.28
C LEU A 332 -53.41 -27.62 -31.55
N THR A 333 -53.22 -26.96 -32.69
CA THR A 333 -53.58 -27.47 -34.02
C THR A 333 -52.34 -27.59 -34.90
N ALA A 334 -52.34 -28.56 -35.82
CA ALA A 334 -51.24 -28.69 -36.79
C ALA A 334 -51.08 -27.37 -37.55
N ALA A 335 -49.86 -26.83 -37.56
CA ALA A 335 -49.54 -25.67 -38.37
C ALA A 335 -49.70 -26.05 -39.84
N ARG A 336 -50.46 -25.23 -40.59
CA ARG A 336 -50.59 -25.39 -42.03
C ARG A 336 -49.33 -25.01 -42.77
#